data_AF-A0A2T0R7X3-F1
#
_entry.id   AF-A0A2T0R7X3-F1
#
_cell.length_a   1.000
_cell.length_b   1.000
_cell.length_c   1.000
_cell.angle_alpha   90.00
_cell.angle_beta   90.00
_cell.angle_gamma   90.00
#
_symmetry.space_group_name_H-M   'P 1'
#
loop_
_entity.id
_entity.type
_entity.pdbx_description
1 polymer ?
#
loop_
_entity_poly.entity_id
_entity_poly.type
_entity_poly.pdbx_seq_one_letter_code
_entity_poly.pdbx_strand_id
1 'polypeptide(L)'
;MNVADKVLGTVTKFLAARTDRRGFLTRTALVGSALSVGPWGFLTRPQSAYAAVCGIDSTCSSGYTVFCATVNNGVNRCPPGSLVGGWWKSDGSGYCCGGARYYIDCHSYCSCGCGGRSRFCGEGCRNCSCGCGPAGQCDQRKECCNEFRYGQCNQDTGCTGPVWCRVVTCTPPWRIPAWNCTTTSATDQRTGQHTAPALKDCTPIGREYTAIGGPGSVLGEQRTPELGTPAPGGTYQLFDFGSIYHSPATGAHEVHGAILAIYAALGWEAGVLGYPTTDELRTPDGRGRFNHFERGSVYWTPQTGAQAVWGAIREEWKAWGWEAGPVGYPTTGERATPDGRGRYNHFTGSTTAASTGASIYWTPQTGAHVVLDAVRDAWAYLGWETGRLGFPVTGQATTPNGRAVYNHFERGSIYSSPATGAHAVVGAVRDLWRAGGWETGPLGLPTTDEAPVAGGSFENFEGGSVYVSPAGVAHTVSGPVRDAFRDAGGPQAWGFPTGEPQRTDGRVRQSFERGTAVLDPATGAVTFG
;
A
#
# COMPACT_ATOMS: atom_id res chain seq x y z
N MET A 1 -20.34 -51.89 19.24
CA MET A 1 -21.25 -51.26 18.25
C MET A 1 -22.37 -50.59 19.02
N ASN A 2 -22.38 -49.27 19.02
CA ASN A 2 -23.15 -48.45 19.95
C ASN A 2 -24.63 -48.37 19.51
N VAL A 3 -25.55 -48.24 20.46
CA VAL A 3 -27.01 -48.12 20.20
C VAL A 3 -27.31 -46.92 19.27
N ALA A 4 -26.46 -45.89 19.31
CA ALA A 4 -26.49 -44.74 18.41
C ALA A 4 -26.38 -45.11 16.91
N ASP A 5 -25.53 -46.07 16.54
CA ASP A 5 -25.33 -46.48 15.14
C ASP A 5 -26.56 -47.20 14.58
N LYS A 6 -27.26 -47.99 15.42
CA LYS A 6 -28.49 -48.70 15.05
C LYS A 6 -29.69 -47.76 14.90
N VAL A 7 -29.79 -46.74 15.75
CA VAL A 7 -30.85 -45.73 15.64
C VAL A 7 -30.65 -44.86 14.39
N LEU A 8 -29.41 -44.46 14.10
CA LEU A 8 -29.07 -43.68 12.90
C LEU A 8 -29.35 -44.45 11.59
N GLY A 9 -29.04 -45.75 11.56
CA GLY A 9 -29.31 -46.64 10.41
C GLY A 9 -30.80 -46.90 10.15
N THR A 10 -31.64 -46.78 11.17
CA THR A 10 -33.10 -47.01 11.06
C THR A 10 -33.83 -45.75 10.61
N VAL A 11 -33.42 -44.58 11.11
CA VAL A 11 -33.98 -43.26 10.72
C VAL A 11 -33.65 -42.91 9.26
N THR A 12 -32.44 -43.26 8.79
CA THR A 12 -32.00 -43.02 7.41
C THR A 12 -32.77 -43.85 6.38
N LYS A 13 -33.11 -45.11 6.69
CA LYS A 13 -33.93 -45.96 5.82
C LYS A 13 -35.39 -45.50 5.72
N PHE A 14 -35.97 -45.02 6.83
CA PHE A 14 -37.37 -44.56 6.85
C PHE A 14 -37.57 -43.24 6.07
N LEU A 15 -36.59 -42.33 6.12
CA LEU A 15 -36.64 -41.07 5.38
C LEU A 15 -36.42 -41.24 3.87
N ALA A 16 -35.63 -42.23 3.45
CA ALA A 16 -35.39 -42.52 2.03
C ALA A 16 -36.65 -42.94 1.25
N ALA A 17 -37.67 -43.48 1.91
CA ALA A 17 -38.89 -43.96 1.25
C ALA A 17 -39.90 -42.87 0.87
N ARG A 18 -39.68 -41.60 1.26
CA ARG A 18 -40.67 -40.50 1.08
C ARG A 18 -40.10 -39.18 0.56
N THR A 19 -38.87 -39.13 0.07
CA THR A 19 -38.27 -37.87 -0.40
C THR A 19 -37.42 -38.02 -1.65
N ASP A 20 -37.51 -37.04 -2.55
CA ASP A 20 -36.66 -36.88 -3.72
C ASP A 20 -35.17 -36.71 -3.33
N ARG A 21 -34.23 -37.10 -4.20
CA ARG A 21 -32.77 -37.13 -3.95
C ARG A 21 -32.24 -35.80 -3.41
N ARG A 22 -32.76 -34.68 -3.92
CA ARG A 22 -32.38 -33.34 -3.47
C ARG A 22 -32.85 -33.06 -2.03
N GLY A 23 -34.08 -33.47 -1.71
CA GLY A 23 -34.65 -33.36 -0.37
C GLY A 23 -33.96 -34.28 0.65
N PHE A 24 -33.48 -35.44 0.23
CA PHE A 24 -32.68 -36.35 1.07
C PHE A 24 -31.35 -35.71 1.46
N LEU A 25 -30.56 -35.21 0.49
CA LEU A 25 -29.26 -34.58 0.75
C LEU A 25 -29.35 -33.36 1.67
N THR A 26 -30.35 -32.49 1.45
CA THR A 26 -30.56 -31.31 2.31
C THR A 26 -30.93 -31.70 3.74
N ARG A 27 -31.78 -32.71 3.93
CA ARG A 27 -32.17 -33.19 5.27
C ARG A 27 -31.00 -33.87 6.00
N THR A 28 -30.21 -34.68 5.30
CA THR A 28 -29.04 -35.35 5.90
C THR A 28 -27.95 -34.34 6.28
N ALA A 29 -27.71 -33.31 5.45
CA ALA A 29 -26.80 -32.22 5.78
C ALA A 29 -27.26 -31.44 7.03
N LEU A 30 -28.55 -31.09 7.12
CA LEU A 30 -29.12 -30.40 8.29
C LEU A 30 -29.03 -31.24 9.58
N VAL A 31 -29.27 -32.56 9.51
CA VAL A 31 -29.10 -33.46 10.67
C VAL A 31 -27.64 -33.54 11.11
N GLY A 32 -26.70 -33.60 10.16
CA GLY A 32 -25.27 -33.57 10.45
C GLY A 32 -24.83 -32.27 11.13
N SER A 33 -25.28 -31.12 10.62
CA SER A 33 -25.04 -29.82 11.23
C SER A 33 -25.66 -29.71 12.64
N ALA A 34 -26.89 -30.18 12.84
CA ALA A 34 -27.55 -30.18 14.15
C ALA A 34 -26.76 -30.98 15.22
N LEU A 35 -26.22 -32.14 14.84
CA LEU A 35 -25.37 -32.96 15.71
C LEU A 35 -24.03 -32.29 16.02
N SER A 36 -23.48 -31.49 15.10
CA SER A 36 -22.22 -30.75 15.33
C SER A 36 -22.40 -29.52 16.23
N VAL A 37 -23.56 -28.84 16.16
CA VAL A 37 -23.83 -27.60 16.89
C VAL A 37 -24.34 -27.87 18.32
N GLY A 38 -25.08 -28.96 18.54
CA GLY A 38 -25.68 -29.25 19.84
C GLY A 38 -26.11 -30.71 20.00
N PRO A 39 -25.17 -31.67 20.05
CA PRO A 39 -25.48 -33.10 19.98
C PRO A 39 -26.44 -33.55 21.08
N TRP A 40 -26.19 -33.13 22.32
CA TRP A 40 -27.04 -33.48 23.47
C TRP A 40 -28.39 -32.77 23.43
N GLY A 41 -28.47 -31.52 23.00
CA GLY A 41 -29.74 -30.78 22.90
C GLY A 41 -30.66 -31.33 21.81
N PHE A 42 -30.09 -31.75 20.68
CA PHE A 42 -30.83 -32.38 19.58
C PHE A 42 -31.31 -33.79 19.93
N LEU A 43 -30.53 -34.54 20.72
CA LEU A 43 -30.89 -35.90 21.15
C LEU A 43 -31.85 -35.95 22.35
N THR A 44 -31.87 -34.92 23.21
CA THR A 44 -32.64 -34.94 24.48
C THR A 44 -33.89 -34.05 24.48
N ARG A 45 -34.06 -33.14 23.51
CA ARG A 45 -35.24 -32.29 23.38
C ARG A 45 -35.95 -32.52 22.04
N PRO A 46 -37.29 -32.64 21.99
CA PRO A 46 -38.02 -32.73 20.73
C PRO A 46 -37.94 -31.39 19.98
N GLN A 47 -37.10 -31.32 18.96
CA GLN A 47 -36.94 -30.17 18.06
C GLN A 47 -36.58 -30.65 16.64
N SER A 48 -36.88 -29.84 15.62
CA SER A 48 -36.49 -30.17 14.24
C SER A 48 -34.98 -29.97 14.04
N ALA A 49 -34.35 -30.68 13.09
CA ALA A 49 -32.93 -30.47 12.76
C ALA A 49 -32.65 -29.01 12.37
N TYR A 50 -33.63 -28.38 11.71
CA TYR A 50 -33.58 -26.96 11.40
C TYR A 50 -33.64 -26.08 12.65
N ALA A 51 -34.54 -26.34 13.61
CA ALA A 51 -34.61 -25.62 14.88
C ALA A 51 -33.36 -25.83 15.75
N ALA A 52 -32.73 -27.00 15.66
CA ALA A 52 -31.46 -27.27 16.34
C ALA A 52 -30.28 -26.50 15.72
N VAL A 53 -30.29 -26.28 14.39
CA VAL A 53 -29.28 -25.47 13.69
C VAL A 53 -29.54 -23.97 13.86
N CYS A 54 -30.80 -23.53 13.78
CA CYS A 54 -31.19 -22.12 13.75
C CYS A 54 -31.57 -21.53 15.12
N GLY A 55 -31.64 -22.38 16.16
CA GLY A 55 -32.16 -22.02 17.47
C GLY A 55 -33.69 -22.08 17.55
N ILE A 56 -34.18 -22.13 18.79
CA ILE A 56 -35.59 -22.39 19.13
C ILE A 56 -36.56 -21.26 18.75
N ASP A 57 -36.03 -20.05 18.49
CA ASP A 57 -36.81 -18.83 18.25
C ASP A 57 -36.49 -18.17 16.90
N SER A 58 -36.36 -18.99 15.86
CA SER A 58 -36.03 -18.57 14.48
C SER A 58 -37.27 -18.29 13.61
N THR A 59 -38.48 -18.45 14.15
CA THR A 59 -39.75 -18.31 13.40
C THR A 59 -40.38 -16.93 13.55
N CYS A 60 -41.28 -16.58 12.63
CA CYS A 60 -42.00 -15.30 12.68
C CYS A 60 -42.96 -15.20 13.88
N SER A 61 -43.46 -16.35 14.35
CA SER A 61 -44.33 -16.42 15.52
C SER A 61 -43.61 -16.23 16.85
N SER A 62 -42.27 -16.34 16.88
CA SER A 62 -41.46 -16.21 18.12
C SER A 62 -41.48 -14.81 18.73
N GLY A 63 -41.89 -13.80 17.95
CA GLY A 63 -42.00 -12.41 18.42
C GLY A 63 -40.70 -11.61 18.35
N TYR A 64 -39.55 -12.21 18.04
CA TYR A 64 -38.30 -11.46 17.89
C TYR A 64 -38.21 -10.71 16.55
N THR A 65 -37.33 -9.72 16.50
CA THR A 65 -37.04 -8.93 15.28
C THR A 65 -35.97 -9.62 14.43
N VAL A 66 -36.12 -9.56 13.11
CA VAL A 66 -35.16 -10.02 12.09
C VAL A 66 -33.85 -9.22 12.12
N PHE A 67 -32.74 -9.85 11.73
CA PHE A 67 -31.47 -9.16 11.57
C PHE A 67 -31.42 -8.35 10.27
N CYS A 68 -30.79 -7.17 10.30
CA CYS A 68 -30.65 -6.32 9.14
C CYS A 68 -29.91 -7.02 8.01
N ALA A 69 -28.84 -7.77 8.30
CA ALA A 69 -28.14 -8.56 7.29
C ALA A 69 -29.05 -9.54 6.55
N THR A 70 -30.10 -10.06 7.18
CA THR A 70 -31.02 -11.03 6.56
C THR A 70 -31.93 -10.35 5.53
N VAL A 71 -32.42 -9.15 5.81
CA VAL A 71 -33.37 -8.41 4.96
C VAL A 71 -32.71 -7.34 4.09
N ASN A 72 -31.42 -7.07 4.31
CA ASN A 72 -30.65 -6.03 3.65
C ASN A 72 -29.50 -6.64 2.81
N ASN A 73 -29.77 -7.70 2.05
CA ASN A 73 -28.82 -8.33 1.13
C ASN A 73 -27.48 -8.72 1.77
N GLY A 74 -27.50 -9.19 3.01
CA GLY A 74 -26.32 -9.57 3.79
C GLY A 74 -25.57 -8.39 4.43
N VAL A 75 -26.06 -7.16 4.27
CA VAL A 75 -25.46 -5.95 4.83
C VAL A 75 -25.94 -5.71 6.25
N ASN A 76 -25.02 -5.78 7.21
CA ASN A 76 -25.31 -5.67 8.63
C ASN A 76 -25.28 -4.22 9.12
N ARG A 77 -26.18 -3.38 8.58
CA ARG A 77 -26.33 -1.98 8.99
C ARG A 77 -27.78 -1.53 8.99
N CYS A 78 -28.09 -0.43 9.68
CA CYS A 78 -29.44 0.11 9.68
C CYS A 78 -29.86 0.54 8.27
N PRO A 79 -31.06 0.14 7.79
CA PRO A 79 -31.57 0.55 6.49
C PRO A 79 -31.72 2.09 6.39
N PRO A 80 -31.55 2.69 5.20
CA PRO A 80 -31.88 4.10 4.99
C PRO A 80 -33.31 4.42 5.45
N GLY A 81 -33.50 5.54 6.13
CA GLY A 81 -34.80 5.88 6.72
C GLY A 81 -35.08 5.20 8.07
N SER A 82 -34.05 4.65 8.71
CA SER A 82 -34.10 4.20 10.10
C SER A 82 -33.02 4.85 10.96
N LEU A 83 -33.13 4.70 12.28
CA LEU A 83 -32.23 5.22 13.29
C LEU A 83 -31.94 4.16 14.35
N VAL A 84 -30.76 4.24 14.96
CA VAL A 84 -30.39 3.38 16.09
C VAL A 84 -31.14 3.85 17.35
N GLY A 85 -32.14 3.10 17.82
CA GLY A 85 -33.06 3.57 18.87
C GLY A 85 -32.81 2.98 20.27
N GLY A 86 -32.17 1.82 20.36
CA GLY A 86 -31.89 1.11 21.60
C GLY A 86 -31.04 -0.13 21.38
N TRP A 87 -30.47 -0.67 22.45
CA TRP A 87 -29.60 -1.83 22.37
C TRP A 87 -29.55 -2.65 23.66
N TRP A 88 -29.09 -3.89 23.54
CA TRP A 88 -28.73 -4.72 24.68
C TRP A 88 -27.55 -5.62 24.32
N LYS A 89 -27.00 -6.28 25.33
CA LYS A 89 -25.93 -7.24 25.14
C LYS A 89 -26.36 -8.67 25.49
N SER A 90 -25.68 -9.63 24.87
CA SER A 90 -25.64 -11.02 25.30
C SER A 90 -24.18 -11.45 25.43
N ASP A 91 -23.83 -11.96 26.61
CA ASP A 91 -22.54 -12.57 26.91
C ASP A 91 -22.63 -14.10 26.66
N GLY A 92 -21.53 -14.73 26.28
CA GLY A 92 -21.49 -16.19 26.11
C GLY A 92 -22.24 -16.73 24.89
N SER A 93 -22.49 -15.87 23.88
CA SER A 93 -23.15 -16.27 22.62
C SER A 93 -22.30 -17.17 21.72
N GLY A 94 -21.00 -17.36 22.01
CA GLY A 94 -20.03 -17.98 21.10
C GLY A 94 -19.64 -17.10 19.91
N TYR A 95 -20.49 -16.12 19.57
CA TYR A 95 -20.21 -15.07 18.62
C TYR A 95 -19.22 -14.03 19.19
N CYS A 96 -18.65 -13.19 18.32
CA CYS A 96 -17.62 -12.22 18.67
C CYS A 96 -16.38 -12.86 19.28
N CYS A 97 -16.07 -14.07 18.82
CA CYS A 97 -14.94 -14.90 19.24
C CYS A 97 -14.95 -15.15 20.76
N GLY A 98 -16.15 -15.38 21.31
CA GLY A 98 -16.40 -15.58 22.74
C GLY A 98 -16.69 -14.30 23.52
N GLY A 99 -16.64 -13.14 22.89
CA GLY A 99 -16.95 -11.85 23.48
C GLY A 99 -18.45 -11.58 23.66
N ALA A 100 -18.75 -10.38 24.17
CA ALA A 100 -20.11 -9.89 24.24
C ALA A 100 -20.62 -9.51 22.85
N ARG A 101 -21.84 -9.93 22.55
CA ARG A 101 -22.56 -9.58 21.32
C ARG A 101 -23.58 -8.50 21.63
N TYR A 102 -23.58 -7.44 20.84
CA TYR A 102 -24.50 -6.31 20.98
C TYR A 102 -25.57 -6.37 19.90
N TYR A 103 -26.80 -6.11 20.33
CA TYR A 103 -28.02 -6.17 19.54
C TYR A 103 -28.62 -4.77 19.47
N ILE A 104 -28.73 -4.21 18.27
CA ILE A 104 -29.06 -2.81 18.04
C ILE A 104 -30.34 -2.72 17.21
N ASP A 105 -31.37 -2.09 17.78
CA ASP A 105 -32.64 -1.91 17.10
C ASP A 105 -32.59 -0.70 16.16
N CYS A 106 -32.79 -0.97 14.87
CA CYS A 106 -32.96 0.06 13.84
C CYS A 106 -34.45 0.40 13.72
N HIS A 107 -34.85 1.51 14.34
CA HIS A 107 -36.21 2.01 14.28
C HIS A 107 -36.47 2.80 13.01
N SER A 108 -37.58 2.52 12.32
CA SER A 108 -38.01 3.38 11.21
C SER A 108 -38.31 4.81 11.68
N TYR A 109 -38.09 5.82 10.83
CA TYR A 109 -38.60 7.17 11.10
C TYR A 109 -40.12 7.23 10.90
N CYS A 110 -40.77 8.16 11.59
CA CYS A 110 -42.18 8.50 11.34
C CYS A 110 -42.30 9.51 10.21
N SER A 111 -43.17 9.27 9.23
CA SER A 111 -43.43 10.23 8.13
C SER A 111 -44.25 11.44 8.56
N CYS A 112 -45.21 11.27 9.47
CA CYS A 112 -46.11 12.35 9.91
C CYS A 112 -46.19 12.56 11.44
N GLY A 113 -45.31 11.92 12.22
CA GLY A 113 -45.22 12.09 13.66
C GLY A 113 -45.86 10.97 14.50
N CYS A 114 -46.06 11.26 15.77
CA CYS A 114 -46.46 10.28 16.80
C CYS A 114 -47.96 10.03 16.87
N GLY A 115 -48.32 8.82 17.30
CA GLY A 115 -49.69 8.41 17.54
C GLY A 115 -50.24 8.99 18.85
N GLY A 116 -50.77 10.21 18.80
CA GLY A 116 -51.35 10.88 19.97
C GLY A 116 -50.30 11.17 21.04
N ARG A 117 -50.48 10.61 22.25
CA ARG A 117 -49.51 10.74 23.37
C ARG A 117 -48.45 9.64 23.39
N SER A 118 -48.42 8.74 22.40
CA SER A 118 -47.41 7.69 22.34
C SER A 118 -46.05 8.26 21.93
N ARG A 119 -44.98 7.50 22.20
CA ARG A 119 -43.63 7.77 21.67
C ARG A 119 -43.37 7.03 20.34
N PHE A 120 -44.41 6.44 19.75
CA PHE A 120 -44.33 5.64 18.54
C PHE A 120 -45.12 6.27 17.40
N CYS A 121 -44.76 5.98 16.15
CA CYS A 121 -45.50 6.49 15.00
C CYS A 121 -46.99 6.14 15.11
N GLY A 122 -47.86 7.06 14.68
CA GLY A 122 -49.23 6.68 14.35
C GLY A 122 -49.23 5.61 13.25
N GLU A 123 -50.26 4.76 13.19
CA GLU A 123 -50.31 3.65 12.25
C GLU A 123 -50.15 4.10 10.78
N GLY A 124 -50.77 5.22 10.39
CA GLY A 124 -50.60 5.84 9.08
C GLY A 124 -49.30 6.64 8.88
N CYS A 125 -48.49 6.79 9.93
CA CYS A 125 -47.19 7.47 9.89
C CYS A 125 -46.00 6.51 9.87
N ARG A 126 -46.26 5.19 9.83
CA ARG A 126 -45.21 4.17 9.74
C ARG A 126 -44.68 4.10 8.30
N ASN A 127 -43.36 4.04 8.15
CA ASN A 127 -42.69 3.95 6.84
C ASN A 127 -42.31 2.52 6.45
N CYS A 128 -42.75 1.53 7.22
CA CYS A 128 -42.58 0.13 6.90
C CYS A 128 -43.76 -0.70 7.44
N SER A 129 -43.91 -1.93 6.92
CA SER A 129 -45.06 -2.79 7.21
C SER A 129 -44.64 -4.05 7.96
N CYS A 130 -45.45 -4.45 8.94
CA CYS A 130 -45.20 -5.67 9.70
C CYS A 130 -45.21 -6.91 8.79
N GLY A 131 -44.14 -7.70 8.85
CA GLY A 131 -43.94 -8.89 8.06
C GLY A 131 -43.03 -9.92 8.74
N CYS A 132 -42.64 -10.92 7.96
CA CYS A 132 -41.74 -11.99 8.39
C CYS A 132 -40.46 -11.97 7.55
N GLY A 133 -39.34 -12.32 8.17
CA GLY A 133 -38.07 -12.52 7.48
C GLY A 133 -38.14 -13.63 6.43
N PRO A 134 -37.08 -13.77 5.60
CA PRO A 134 -37.07 -14.65 4.45
C PRO A 134 -37.31 -16.12 4.84
N ALA A 135 -38.32 -16.73 4.22
CA ALA A 135 -38.63 -18.13 4.43
C ALA A 135 -37.43 -19.03 4.07
N GLY A 136 -37.16 -20.04 4.91
CA GLY A 136 -36.09 -21.01 4.68
C GLY A 136 -34.72 -20.62 5.23
N GLN A 137 -34.52 -19.41 5.78
CA GLN A 137 -33.30 -19.01 6.48
C GLN A 137 -33.42 -19.10 8.00
N CYS A 138 -32.31 -19.26 8.74
CA CYS A 138 -32.36 -19.38 10.21
C CYS A 138 -32.91 -18.15 10.95
N ASP A 139 -33.22 -17.09 10.24
CA ASP A 139 -33.72 -15.84 10.78
C ASP A 139 -35.04 -15.43 10.11
N GLN A 140 -36.12 -16.18 10.37
CA GLN A 140 -37.47 -15.91 9.84
C GLN A 140 -38.31 -15.04 10.80
N ARG A 141 -37.65 -14.20 11.59
CA ARG A 141 -38.24 -13.38 12.65
C ARG A 141 -39.08 -12.23 12.10
N LYS A 142 -39.76 -11.47 12.97
CA LYS A 142 -40.61 -10.34 12.55
C LYS A 142 -39.80 -9.18 11.98
N GLU A 143 -40.29 -8.57 10.92
CA GLU A 143 -39.80 -7.30 10.38
C GLU A 143 -40.85 -6.23 10.64
N CYS A 144 -40.47 -5.05 11.13
CA CYS A 144 -41.40 -3.90 11.29
C CYS A 144 -42.68 -4.16 12.11
N CYS A 145 -42.68 -5.14 13.00
CA CYS A 145 -43.84 -5.48 13.83
C CYS A 145 -43.70 -5.07 15.30
N ASN A 146 -42.46 -4.95 15.79
CA ASN A 146 -42.19 -4.77 17.20
C ASN A 146 -42.07 -3.29 17.53
N GLU A 147 -42.90 -2.81 18.45
CA GLU A 147 -42.92 -1.42 18.93
C GLU A 147 -42.55 -1.39 20.41
N PHE A 148 -41.26 -1.30 20.67
CA PHE A 148 -40.73 -1.06 22.01
C PHE A 148 -39.43 -0.28 21.86
N ARG A 149 -39.01 0.47 22.88
CA ARG A 149 -37.74 1.20 22.83
C ARG A 149 -37.07 1.15 24.19
N TYR A 150 -35.83 0.67 24.23
CA TYR A 150 -35.04 0.59 25.46
C TYR A 150 -34.50 1.95 25.93
N GLY A 151 -34.43 2.95 25.06
CA GLY A 151 -34.08 4.31 25.47
C GLY A 151 -32.59 4.46 25.81
N GLN A 152 -31.69 3.91 24.97
CA GLN A 152 -30.25 4.09 25.19
C GLN A 152 -29.52 4.75 24.02
N CYS A 153 -30.13 4.92 22.85
CA CYS A 153 -29.52 5.65 21.74
C CYS A 153 -30.45 6.72 21.18
N ASN A 154 -29.90 7.83 20.69
CA ASN A 154 -30.64 8.94 20.09
C ASN A 154 -31.82 9.41 20.97
N GLN A 155 -31.56 9.60 22.27
CA GLN A 155 -32.59 9.87 23.29
C GLN A 155 -33.39 11.15 23.05
N ASP A 156 -32.83 12.06 22.28
CA ASP A 156 -33.45 13.29 21.78
C ASP A 156 -34.59 13.02 20.78
N THR A 157 -34.60 11.87 20.11
CA THR A 157 -35.67 11.50 19.18
C THR A 157 -36.96 11.19 19.95
N GLY A 158 -37.93 12.10 19.91
CA GLY A 158 -39.19 11.96 20.64
C GLY A 158 -40.16 10.91 20.07
N CYS A 159 -40.02 10.57 18.78
CA CYS A 159 -40.93 9.69 18.07
C CYS A 159 -40.20 8.67 17.19
N THR A 160 -40.49 7.38 17.35
CA THR A 160 -39.86 6.31 16.57
C THR A 160 -40.88 5.34 16.01
N GLY A 161 -40.65 4.80 14.82
CA GLY A 161 -41.48 3.72 14.28
C GLY A 161 -41.18 2.36 14.87
N PRO A 162 -41.83 1.31 14.35
CA PRO A 162 -41.48 -0.06 14.71
C PRO A 162 -40.01 -0.35 14.39
N VAL A 163 -39.44 -1.31 15.13
CA VAL A 163 -38.11 -1.83 14.86
C VAL A 163 -38.15 -2.50 13.50
N TRP A 164 -37.42 -1.93 12.55
CA TRP A 164 -37.34 -2.44 11.20
C TRP A 164 -36.59 -3.76 11.19
N CYS A 165 -35.35 -3.72 11.64
CA CYS A 165 -34.47 -4.86 11.77
C CYS A 165 -33.44 -4.60 12.87
N ARG A 166 -32.60 -5.60 13.13
CA ARG A 166 -31.55 -5.52 14.14
C ARG A 166 -30.16 -5.63 13.55
N VAL A 167 -29.31 -4.66 13.87
CA VAL A 167 -27.86 -4.77 13.64
C VAL A 167 -27.23 -5.54 14.79
N VAL A 168 -26.20 -6.31 14.45
CA VAL A 168 -25.40 -7.03 15.43
C VAL A 168 -23.97 -6.54 15.35
N THR A 169 -23.31 -6.28 16.47
CA THR A 169 -21.88 -5.95 16.44
C THR A 169 -21.16 -6.52 17.66
N CYS A 170 -19.85 -6.69 17.49
CA CYS A 170 -18.91 -7.02 18.56
C CYS A 170 -18.34 -5.76 19.22
N THR A 171 -18.58 -4.59 18.62
CA THR A 171 -18.20 -3.29 19.16
C THR A 171 -19.29 -2.78 20.11
N PRO A 172 -18.94 -2.33 21.32
CA PRO A 172 -19.89 -1.67 22.21
C PRO A 172 -20.56 -0.44 21.55
N PRO A 173 -21.91 -0.34 21.53
CA PRO A 173 -22.63 0.72 20.81
C PRO A 173 -22.23 2.15 21.20
N TRP A 174 -21.89 2.40 22.47
CA TRP A 174 -21.45 3.72 22.96
C TRP A 174 -20.04 4.11 22.51
N ARG A 175 -19.28 3.20 21.90
CA ARG A 175 -17.98 3.50 21.26
C ARG A 175 -18.13 3.90 19.79
N ILE A 176 -19.36 3.91 19.26
CA ILE A 176 -19.65 4.28 17.88
C ILE A 176 -20.28 5.69 17.93
N PRO A 177 -19.51 6.76 17.68
CA PRO A 177 -19.98 8.13 17.90
C PRO A 177 -21.24 8.46 17.10
N ALA A 178 -21.34 7.92 15.89
CA ALA A 178 -22.48 8.11 14.99
C ALA A 178 -23.82 7.58 15.56
N TRP A 179 -23.79 6.68 16.55
CA TRP A 179 -25.01 6.06 17.08
C TRP A 179 -25.59 6.78 18.31
N ASN A 180 -24.85 7.72 18.91
CA ASN A 180 -25.30 8.52 20.07
C ASN A 180 -25.91 7.65 21.19
N CYS A 181 -25.16 6.63 21.61
CA CYS A 181 -25.60 5.64 22.60
C CYS A 181 -25.01 5.88 23.99
N THR A 182 -25.81 5.63 25.03
CA THR A 182 -25.38 5.63 26.43
C THR A 182 -24.70 4.31 26.80
N THR A 183 -24.02 4.29 27.95
CA THR A 183 -23.34 3.10 28.50
C THR A 183 -24.26 2.18 29.30
N THR A 184 -25.52 2.58 29.54
CA THR A 184 -26.47 1.80 30.33
C THR A 184 -26.95 0.58 29.54
N SER A 185 -26.39 -0.59 29.84
CA SER A 185 -26.70 -1.82 29.12
C SER A 185 -27.87 -2.59 29.74
N ALA A 186 -28.83 -3.00 28.91
CA ALA A 186 -29.66 -4.15 29.23
C ALA A 186 -28.94 -5.45 28.81
N THR A 187 -29.20 -6.55 29.50
CA THR A 187 -28.62 -7.87 29.19
C THR A 187 -29.74 -8.88 28.97
N ASP A 188 -29.72 -9.59 27.84
CA ASP A 188 -30.64 -10.71 27.58
C ASP A 188 -29.90 -11.90 26.96
N GLN A 189 -29.56 -12.87 27.80
CA GLN A 189 -28.82 -14.06 27.37
C GLN A 189 -29.64 -15.03 26.54
N ARG A 190 -30.98 -14.92 26.53
CA ARG A 190 -31.82 -15.76 25.66
C ARG A 190 -31.53 -15.48 24.19
N THR A 191 -31.14 -14.24 23.89
CA THR A 191 -30.79 -13.83 22.53
C THR A 191 -29.40 -14.29 22.09
N GLY A 192 -28.58 -14.87 22.98
CA GLY A 192 -27.23 -15.34 22.63
C GLY A 192 -27.21 -16.39 21.51
N GLN A 193 -28.30 -17.14 21.35
CA GLN A 193 -28.42 -18.16 20.29
C GLN A 193 -29.08 -17.63 19.00
N HIS A 194 -29.43 -16.34 18.93
CA HIS A 194 -30.04 -15.78 17.73
C HIS A 194 -28.99 -15.56 16.64
N THR A 195 -29.10 -16.25 15.52
CA THR A 195 -28.18 -16.11 14.40
C THR A 195 -28.91 -15.92 13.07
N ALA A 196 -28.18 -15.43 12.07
CA ALA A 196 -28.56 -15.42 10.67
C ALA A 196 -27.38 -15.94 9.83
N PRO A 197 -27.62 -16.68 8.73
CA PRO A 197 -26.54 -17.21 7.90
C PRO A 197 -25.60 -16.14 7.32
N ALA A 198 -26.10 -14.92 7.12
CA ALA A 198 -25.32 -13.79 6.62
C ALA A 198 -24.39 -13.16 7.68
N LEU A 199 -24.66 -13.40 8.97
CA LEU A 199 -23.82 -12.93 10.06
C LEU A 199 -22.71 -13.94 10.29
N LYS A 200 -21.69 -13.89 9.43
CA LYS A 200 -20.45 -14.61 9.68
C LYS A 200 -19.60 -13.76 10.61
N ASP A 201 -19.13 -14.35 11.69
CA ASP A 201 -18.20 -13.73 12.61
C ASP A 201 -16.94 -14.61 12.76
N CYS A 202 -15.88 -14.02 13.30
CA CYS A 202 -14.58 -14.68 13.44
C CYS A 202 -13.96 -15.23 12.14
N THR A 203 -14.47 -14.84 10.97
CA THR A 203 -13.72 -14.88 9.71
C THR A 203 -12.46 -14.02 9.84
N PRO A 204 -11.43 -14.22 9.01
CA PRO A 204 -10.26 -13.35 9.04
C PRO A 204 -10.62 -11.85 8.92
N ILE A 205 -11.51 -11.50 7.99
CA ILE A 205 -12.00 -10.12 7.82
C ILE A 205 -12.78 -9.64 9.04
N GLY A 206 -13.70 -10.46 9.58
CA GLY A 206 -14.50 -10.08 10.74
C GLY A 206 -13.68 -9.90 12.02
N ARG A 207 -12.61 -10.69 12.19
CA ARG A 207 -11.64 -10.52 13.29
C ARG A 207 -10.90 -9.20 13.16
N GLU A 208 -10.38 -8.93 11.96
CA GLU A 208 -9.65 -7.70 11.67
C GLU A 208 -10.52 -6.46 11.89
N TYR A 209 -11.70 -6.45 11.28
CA TYR A 209 -12.67 -5.37 11.45
C TYR A 209 -13.02 -5.13 12.93
N THR A 210 -13.19 -6.19 13.73
CA THR A 210 -13.46 -6.06 15.16
C THR A 210 -12.25 -5.51 15.92
N ALA A 211 -11.04 -5.95 15.57
CA ALA A 211 -9.79 -5.53 16.22
C ALA A 211 -9.53 -4.02 16.06
N ILE A 212 -9.82 -3.46 14.88
CA ILE A 212 -9.66 -2.02 14.61
C ILE A 212 -10.82 -1.15 15.14
N GLY A 213 -11.83 -1.75 15.79
CA GLY A 213 -12.94 -1.03 16.43
C GLY A 213 -14.30 -1.17 15.74
N GLY A 214 -14.41 -1.98 14.69
CA GLY A 214 -15.65 -2.27 13.98
C GLY A 214 -16.29 -1.00 13.40
N PRO A 215 -17.61 -0.79 13.57
CA PRO A 215 -18.27 0.40 13.01
C PRO A 215 -17.78 1.75 13.57
N GLY A 216 -17.07 1.74 14.70
CA GLY A 216 -16.44 2.93 15.27
C GLY A 216 -15.02 3.18 14.76
N SER A 217 -14.50 2.30 13.89
CA SER A 217 -13.17 2.43 13.27
C SER A 217 -13.19 3.45 12.13
N VAL A 218 -12.00 3.68 11.56
CA VAL A 218 -11.80 4.49 10.35
C VAL A 218 -12.58 3.98 9.14
N LEU A 219 -12.98 2.70 9.12
CA LEU A 219 -13.70 2.11 7.99
C LEU A 219 -15.21 2.42 8.00
N GLY A 220 -15.79 2.74 9.16
CA GLY A 220 -17.23 2.92 9.30
C GLY A 220 -18.02 1.61 9.17
N GLU A 221 -19.29 1.67 8.78
CA GLU A 221 -20.18 0.51 8.75
C GLU A 221 -19.94 -0.41 7.54
N GLN A 222 -20.31 -1.69 7.66
CA GLN A 222 -20.28 -2.63 6.53
C GLN A 222 -21.24 -2.20 5.41
N ARG A 223 -20.77 -2.27 4.15
CA ARG A 223 -21.58 -2.01 2.95
C ARG A 223 -21.91 -3.25 2.14
N THR A 224 -21.06 -4.28 2.22
CA THR A 224 -21.30 -5.56 1.54
C THR A 224 -21.19 -6.70 2.53
N PRO A 225 -21.72 -7.89 2.19
CA PRO A 225 -21.23 -9.14 2.76
C PRO A 225 -19.73 -9.33 2.45
N GLU A 226 -19.12 -10.34 3.05
CA GLU A 226 -17.83 -10.85 2.55
C GLU A 226 -18.04 -11.51 1.18
N LEU A 227 -17.27 -11.06 0.20
CA LEU A 227 -17.33 -11.49 -1.20
C LEU A 227 -16.01 -12.16 -1.59
N GLY A 228 -16.05 -13.04 -2.59
CA GLY A 228 -14.84 -13.56 -3.22
C GLY A 228 -14.18 -12.46 -4.07
N THR A 229 -12.86 -12.39 -4.02
CA THR A 229 -12.08 -11.48 -4.87
C THR A 229 -12.04 -11.97 -6.32
N PRO A 230 -11.91 -11.06 -7.31
CA PRO A 230 -11.54 -11.42 -8.67
C PRO A 230 -10.21 -12.19 -8.78
N ALA A 231 -9.21 -11.85 -7.98
CA ALA A 231 -7.99 -12.65 -7.91
C ALA A 231 -8.26 -14.01 -7.23
N PRO A 232 -7.55 -15.10 -7.60
CA PRO A 232 -7.80 -16.40 -6.99
C PRO A 232 -7.53 -16.41 -5.48
N GLY A 233 -8.41 -17.08 -4.73
CA GLY A 233 -8.12 -17.54 -3.37
C GLY A 233 -8.31 -16.54 -2.24
N GLY A 234 -8.81 -15.33 -2.49
CA GLY A 234 -9.07 -14.33 -1.44
C GLY A 234 -10.52 -13.89 -1.32
N THR A 235 -10.81 -13.20 -0.22
CA THR A 235 -12.10 -12.57 0.07
C THR A 235 -11.90 -11.09 0.37
N TYR A 236 -12.93 -10.28 0.17
CA TYR A 236 -12.92 -8.87 0.55
C TYR A 236 -14.28 -8.43 1.09
N GLN A 237 -14.29 -7.31 1.78
CA GLN A 237 -15.50 -6.64 2.22
C GLN A 237 -15.35 -5.13 2.09
N LEU A 238 -16.41 -4.47 1.63
CA LEU A 238 -16.48 -3.01 1.54
C LEU A 238 -17.15 -2.42 2.76
N PHE A 239 -16.61 -1.29 3.21
CA PHE A 239 -17.12 -0.46 4.31
C PHE A 239 -17.37 0.96 3.79
N ASP A 240 -17.83 1.86 4.67
CA ASP A 240 -18.14 3.24 4.26
C ASP A 240 -16.93 4.00 3.71
N PHE A 241 -15.75 3.82 4.31
CA PHE A 241 -14.55 4.61 4.00
C PHE A 241 -13.31 3.78 3.63
N GLY A 242 -13.48 2.47 3.51
CA GLY A 242 -12.40 1.59 3.08
C GLY A 242 -12.86 0.16 2.82
N SER A 243 -11.89 -0.75 2.78
CA SER A 243 -12.10 -2.15 2.44
C SER A 243 -11.08 -3.02 3.16
N ILE A 244 -11.48 -4.22 3.56
CA ILE A 244 -10.56 -5.24 4.09
C ILE A 244 -10.46 -6.35 3.06
N TYR A 245 -9.23 -6.76 2.76
CA TYR A 245 -8.91 -7.88 1.88
C TYR A 245 -8.23 -8.98 2.66
N HIS A 246 -8.55 -10.22 2.35
CA HIS A 246 -7.93 -11.39 2.95
C HIS A 246 -7.46 -12.37 1.88
N SER A 247 -6.24 -12.86 2.05
CA SER A 247 -5.74 -14.07 1.38
C SER A 247 -5.09 -15.00 2.41
N PRO A 248 -5.01 -16.32 2.15
CA PRO A 248 -4.28 -17.24 3.02
C PRO A 248 -2.80 -16.88 3.22
N ALA A 249 -2.18 -16.21 2.24
CA ALA A 249 -0.76 -15.85 2.28
C ALA A 249 -0.50 -14.57 3.08
N THR A 250 -1.40 -13.59 3.01
CA THR A 250 -1.19 -12.27 3.60
C THR A 250 -1.95 -12.06 4.90
N GLY A 251 -3.03 -12.79 5.15
CA GLY A 251 -3.97 -12.46 6.22
C GLY A 251 -4.96 -11.37 5.80
N ALA A 252 -5.77 -10.90 6.74
CA ALA A 252 -6.75 -9.84 6.49
C ALA A 252 -6.13 -8.49 6.83
N HIS A 253 -6.20 -7.54 5.89
CA HIS A 253 -5.66 -6.19 6.07
C HIS A 253 -6.59 -5.14 5.46
N GLU A 254 -6.69 -4.00 6.14
CA GLU A 254 -7.49 -2.87 5.70
C GLU A 254 -6.72 -1.93 4.78
N VAL A 255 -7.43 -1.35 3.81
CA VAL A 255 -6.96 -0.27 2.95
C VAL A 255 -8.05 0.78 2.85
N HIS A 256 -7.71 2.05 3.11
CA HIS A 256 -8.68 3.14 3.13
C HIS A 256 -8.16 4.45 2.51
N GLY A 257 -9.04 5.45 2.42
CA GLY A 257 -8.67 6.82 2.07
C GLY A 257 -7.93 6.96 0.73
N ALA A 258 -6.88 7.80 0.72
CA ALA A 258 -6.10 8.10 -0.48
C ALA A 258 -5.28 6.90 -0.97
N ILE A 259 -4.84 6.02 -0.07
CA ILE A 259 -4.11 4.81 -0.43
C ILE A 259 -5.04 3.84 -1.17
N LEU A 260 -6.27 3.66 -0.69
CA LEU A 260 -7.27 2.85 -1.39
C LEU A 260 -7.56 3.40 -2.79
N ALA A 261 -7.60 4.71 -2.97
CA ALA A 261 -7.80 5.31 -4.28
C ALA A 261 -6.69 4.93 -5.29
N ILE A 262 -5.42 4.92 -4.85
CA ILE A 262 -4.30 4.49 -5.70
C ILE A 262 -4.34 2.98 -5.94
N TYR A 263 -4.63 2.18 -4.91
CA TYR A 263 -4.76 0.73 -5.03
C TYR A 263 -5.85 0.34 -6.04
N ALA A 264 -7.00 1.04 -5.98
CA ALA A 264 -8.09 0.90 -6.92
C ALA A 264 -7.68 1.24 -8.36
N ALA A 265 -7.01 2.38 -8.55
CA ALA A 265 -6.52 2.83 -9.86
C ALA A 265 -5.52 1.84 -10.49
N LEU A 266 -4.84 1.04 -9.67
CA LEU A 266 -3.89 0.03 -10.10
C LEU A 266 -4.50 -1.38 -10.24
N GLY A 267 -5.82 -1.52 -10.10
CA GLY A 267 -6.55 -2.77 -10.32
C GLY A 267 -6.73 -3.63 -9.06
N TRP A 268 -6.63 -3.04 -7.87
CA TRP A 268 -6.77 -3.72 -6.57
C TRP A 268 -5.88 -4.98 -6.47
N GLU A 269 -6.38 -6.06 -5.88
CA GLU A 269 -5.61 -7.28 -5.61
C GLU A 269 -5.28 -8.07 -6.88
N ALA A 270 -6.07 -7.89 -7.94
CA ALA A 270 -5.78 -8.42 -9.27
C ALA A 270 -4.71 -7.61 -10.01
N GLY A 271 -4.40 -6.41 -9.52
CA GLY A 271 -3.46 -5.45 -10.10
C GLY A 271 -1.99 -5.73 -9.82
N VAL A 272 -1.14 -4.76 -10.16
CA VAL A 272 0.32 -4.88 -10.02
C VAL A 272 0.79 -5.02 -8.57
N LEU A 273 0.02 -4.51 -7.61
CA LEU A 273 0.38 -4.51 -6.20
C LEU A 273 0.10 -5.86 -5.51
N GLY A 274 -0.95 -6.59 -5.92
CA GLY A 274 -1.41 -7.79 -5.22
C GLY A 274 -2.14 -7.48 -3.92
N TYR A 275 -2.32 -8.48 -3.06
CA TYR A 275 -3.02 -8.29 -1.78
C TYR A 275 -2.24 -7.38 -0.81
N PRO A 276 -2.93 -6.62 0.06
CA PRO A 276 -2.26 -5.93 1.16
C PRO A 276 -1.64 -6.93 2.14
N THR A 277 -0.49 -6.56 2.71
CA THR A 277 0.27 -7.31 3.72
C THR A 277 0.35 -6.58 5.06
N THR A 278 -0.14 -5.34 5.10
CA THR A 278 -0.34 -4.54 6.31
C THR A 278 -1.63 -3.74 6.19
N ASP A 279 -2.20 -3.38 7.33
CA ASP A 279 -3.13 -2.24 7.46
C ASP A 279 -2.46 -0.91 7.10
N GLU A 280 -3.22 0.20 7.11
CA GLU A 280 -2.64 1.52 6.94
C GLU A 280 -1.87 1.92 8.22
N LEU A 281 -0.54 1.89 8.14
CA LEU A 281 0.35 2.20 9.25
C LEU A 281 0.91 3.61 9.15
N ARG A 282 1.25 4.19 10.31
CA ARG A 282 2.01 5.44 10.37
C ARG A 282 3.49 5.18 10.08
N THR A 283 4.11 6.04 9.27
CA THR A 283 5.57 5.98 9.06
C THR A 283 6.31 6.28 10.36
N PRO A 284 7.51 5.71 10.60
CA PRO A 284 8.25 5.87 11.85
C PRO A 284 8.57 7.33 12.22
N ASP A 285 8.75 8.20 11.23
CA ASP A 285 8.98 9.64 11.41
C ASP A 285 7.69 10.43 11.76
N GLY A 286 6.55 9.75 11.72
CA GLY A 286 5.23 10.29 12.02
C GLY A 286 4.62 11.21 10.96
N ARG A 287 5.25 11.39 9.79
CA ARG A 287 4.80 12.37 8.78
C ARG A 287 3.80 11.81 7.78
N GLY A 288 3.86 10.51 7.51
CA GLY A 288 3.07 9.84 6.49
C GLY A 288 2.25 8.66 6.99
N ARG A 289 1.64 7.99 6.02
CA ARG A 289 0.92 6.72 6.15
C ARG A 289 1.33 5.79 5.02
N PHE A 290 1.24 4.49 5.21
CA PHE A 290 1.51 3.54 4.15
C PHE A 290 0.75 2.22 4.33
N ASN A 291 0.51 1.53 3.22
CA ASN A 291 0.25 0.10 3.19
C ASN A 291 1.36 -0.59 2.40
N HIS A 292 1.78 -1.75 2.87
CA HIS A 292 2.52 -2.69 2.05
C HIS A 292 1.56 -3.68 1.37
N PHE A 293 1.97 -4.12 0.19
CA PHE A 293 1.30 -5.12 -0.63
C PHE A 293 2.31 -6.20 -1.01
N GLU A 294 1.82 -7.32 -1.54
CA GLU A 294 2.67 -8.46 -1.94
C GLU A 294 3.83 -8.04 -2.87
N ARG A 295 3.57 -7.12 -3.79
CA ARG A 295 4.52 -6.71 -4.84
C ARG A 295 4.80 -5.21 -4.87
N GLY A 296 4.31 -4.48 -3.88
CA GLY A 296 4.35 -3.02 -3.90
C GLY A 296 4.16 -2.37 -2.53
N SER A 297 4.30 -1.05 -2.51
CA SER A 297 3.94 -0.20 -1.37
C SER A 297 3.23 1.03 -1.89
N VAL A 298 2.28 1.55 -1.13
CA VAL A 298 1.70 2.86 -1.36
C VAL A 298 1.95 3.71 -0.13
N TYR A 299 2.57 4.86 -0.33
CA TYR A 299 2.89 5.82 0.73
C TYR A 299 2.14 7.11 0.50
N TRP A 300 1.64 7.71 1.58
CA TRP A 300 0.95 8.98 1.56
C TRP A 300 1.62 9.97 2.53
N THR A 301 1.78 11.21 2.09
CA THR A 301 2.06 12.36 2.97
C THR A 301 1.15 13.53 2.59
N PRO A 302 0.93 14.52 3.50
CA PRO A 302 0.22 15.74 3.14
C PRO A 302 0.86 16.50 1.95
N GLN A 303 2.17 16.37 1.76
CA GLN A 303 2.92 17.11 0.74
C GLN A 303 2.91 16.42 -0.63
N THR A 304 2.98 15.08 -0.67
CA THR A 304 3.15 14.31 -1.91
C THR A 304 1.89 13.59 -2.37
N GLY A 305 0.85 13.52 -1.51
CA GLY A 305 -0.30 12.66 -1.75
C GLY A 305 0.09 11.17 -1.70
N ALA A 306 -0.82 10.30 -2.14
CA ALA A 306 -0.57 8.86 -2.18
C ALA A 306 0.19 8.49 -3.47
N GLN A 307 1.32 7.80 -3.34
CA GLN A 307 2.17 7.38 -4.44
C GLN A 307 2.54 5.90 -4.29
N ALA A 308 2.41 5.15 -5.38
CA ALA A 308 2.75 3.74 -5.43
C ALA A 308 4.17 3.52 -5.95
N VAL A 309 4.90 2.62 -5.29
CA VAL A 309 6.23 2.16 -5.67
C VAL A 309 6.21 0.63 -5.65
N TRP A 310 6.60 -0.02 -6.73
CA TRP A 310 6.53 -1.48 -6.83
C TRP A 310 7.73 -2.08 -7.56
N GLY A 311 7.77 -3.41 -7.63
CA GLY A 311 8.81 -4.15 -8.36
C GLY A 311 10.24 -3.80 -7.93
N ALA A 312 11.15 -3.78 -8.89
CA ALA A 312 12.58 -3.56 -8.64
C ALA A 312 12.89 -2.17 -8.06
N ILE A 313 12.11 -1.13 -8.42
CA ILE A 313 12.28 0.21 -7.86
C ILE A 313 12.00 0.22 -6.36
N ARG A 314 10.95 -0.50 -5.93
CA ARG A 314 10.62 -0.65 -4.51
C ARG A 314 11.72 -1.39 -3.75
N GLU A 315 12.25 -2.47 -4.30
CA GLU A 315 13.29 -3.24 -3.62
C GLU A 315 14.60 -2.44 -3.48
N GLU A 316 14.95 -1.65 -4.48
CA GLU A 316 16.07 -0.69 -4.36
C GLU A 316 15.76 0.37 -3.30
N TRP A 317 14.59 0.99 -3.33
CA TRP A 317 14.20 1.98 -2.31
C TRP A 317 14.24 1.42 -0.88
N LYS A 318 13.77 0.18 -0.70
CA LYS A 318 13.85 -0.57 0.56
C LYS A 318 15.29 -0.77 1.01
N ALA A 319 16.18 -1.19 0.10
CA ALA A 319 17.60 -1.39 0.41
C ALA A 319 18.28 -0.10 0.88
N TRP A 320 17.77 1.05 0.41
CA TRP A 320 18.22 2.38 0.82
C TRP A 320 17.52 2.94 2.07
N GLY A 321 16.75 2.12 2.79
CA GLY A 321 16.14 2.52 4.06
C GLY A 321 14.78 3.21 3.94
N TRP A 322 14.06 3.00 2.84
CA TRP A 322 12.71 3.53 2.61
C TRP A 322 12.64 5.07 2.73
N GLU A 323 11.55 5.59 3.29
CA GLU A 323 11.31 7.01 3.51
C GLU A 323 12.22 7.63 4.56
N ALA A 324 12.80 6.81 5.46
CA ALA A 324 13.75 7.26 6.47
C ALA A 324 15.17 7.40 5.90
N GLY A 325 15.44 6.79 4.75
CA GLY A 325 16.72 6.85 4.05
C GLY A 325 16.94 8.15 3.28
N PRO A 326 18.09 8.27 2.58
CA PRO A 326 18.42 9.47 1.80
C PRO A 326 17.53 9.67 0.56
N VAL A 327 16.77 8.64 0.16
CA VAL A 327 15.82 8.73 -0.96
C VAL A 327 14.56 9.50 -0.56
N GLY A 328 14.09 9.35 0.69
CA GLY A 328 12.88 10.02 1.18
C GLY A 328 11.58 9.45 0.61
N TYR A 329 10.54 10.29 0.57
CA TYR A 329 9.18 9.90 0.17
C TYR A 329 8.98 9.96 -1.35
N PRO A 330 8.19 9.05 -1.94
CA PRO A 330 7.84 9.15 -3.35
C PRO A 330 7.02 10.41 -3.64
N THR A 331 7.38 11.12 -4.71
CA THR A 331 6.67 12.29 -5.23
C THR A 331 5.87 11.96 -6.50
N THR A 332 6.15 10.81 -7.11
CA THR A 332 5.39 10.25 -8.22
C THR A 332 5.13 8.77 -7.99
N GLY A 333 4.04 8.25 -8.56
CA GLY A 333 3.91 6.83 -8.87
C GLY A 333 4.92 6.41 -9.95
N GLU A 334 5.04 5.11 -10.18
CA GLU A 334 5.97 4.59 -11.20
C GLU A 334 5.49 4.96 -12.61
N ARG A 335 6.38 5.58 -13.39
CA ARG A 335 6.11 6.07 -14.75
C ARG A 335 7.03 5.40 -15.74
N ALA A 336 6.59 5.25 -16.99
CA ALA A 336 7.48 4.88 -18.09
C ALA A 336 8.41 6.06 -18.42
N THR A 337 9.66 5.76 -18.76
CA THR A 337 10.58 6.78 -19.29
C THR A 337 10.13 7.24 -20.68
N PRO A 338 10.35 8.52 -21.05
CA PRO A 338 10.10 9.04 -22.40
C PRO A 338 10.61 8.19 -23.56
N ASP A 339 11.76 7.53 -23.40
CA ASP A 339 12.34 6.66 -24.43
C ASP A 339 11.71 5.24 -24.49
N GLY A 340 10.77 4.93 -23.59
CA GLY A 340 10.06 3.66 -23.50
C GLY A 340 10.90 2.47 -23.04
N ARG A 341 12.17 2.67 -22.67
CA ARG A 341 13.09 1.58 -22.29
C ARG A 341 12.98 1.18 -20.82
N GLY A 342 12.52 2.08 -19.96
CA GLY A 342 12.58 1.91 -18.52
C GLY A 342 11.37 2.47 -17.78
N ARG A 343 11.48 2.43 -16.46
CA ARG A 343 10.53 3.01 -15.52
C ARG A 343 11.24 3.77 -14.43
N TYR A 344 10.55 4.70 -13.78
CA TYR A 344 11.13 5.50 -12.72
C TYR A 344 10.10 5.99 -11.70
N ASN A 345 10.60 6.31 -10.50
CA ASN A 345 9.92 7.13 -9.51
C ASN A 345 10.84 8.30 -9.11
N HIS A 346 10.26 9.47 -8.90
CA HIS A 346 10.94 10.57 -8.21
C HIS A 346 10.58 10.57 -6.72
N PHE A 347 11.50 11.07 -5.91
CA PHE A 347 11.37 11.12 -4.46
C PHE A 347 11.86 12.47 -3.92
N THR A 348 11.47 12.79 -2.70
CA THR A 348 11.79 14.07 -2.04
C THR A 348 13.28 14.26 -1.77
N GLY A 349 14.06 13.18 -1.70
CA GLY A 349 15.39 13.22 -1.09
C GLY A 349 15.31 13.23 0.43
N SER A 350 16.48 13.35 1.05
CA SER A 350 16.63 13.42 2.50
C SER A 350 16.01 14.71 3.06
N THR A 351 15.77 14.74 4.37
CA THR A 351 15.26 15.93 5.06
C THR A 351 16.35 16.95 5.40
N THR A 352 17.61 16.68 5.03
CA THR A 352 18.74 17.60 5.24
C THR A 352 18.66 18.79 4.30
N ALA A 353 19.16 19.95 4.73
CA ALA A 353 19.20 21.17 3.91
C ALA A 353 20.04 21.03 2.64
N ALA A 354 20.91 20.03 2.56
CA ALA A 354 21.74 19.75 1.40
C ALA A 354 21.01 18.89 0.34
N SER A 355 19.89 18.26 0.68
CA SER A 355 19.21 17.36 -0.25
C SER A 355 18.37 18.15 -1.26
N THR A 356 18.52 17.83 -2.53
CA THR A 356 17.79 18.47 -3.64
C THR A 356 16.81 17.52 -4.32
N GLY A 357 16.85 16.23 -3.96
CA GLY A 357 15.89 15.24 -4.41
C GLY A 357 16.55 13.91 -4.74
N ALA A 358 15.71 12.90 -4.97
CA ALA A 358 16.17 11.57 -5.34
C ALA A 358 15.35 11.01 -6.49
N SER A 359 15.94 10.09 -7.24
CA SER A 359 15.24 9.36 -8.30
C SER A 359 15.77 7.95 -8.42
N ILE A 360 14.87 7.01 -8.68
CA ILE A 360 15.23 5.62 -8.95
C ILE A 360 14.73 5.29 -10.34
N TYR A 361 15.66 4.88 -11.19
CA TYR A 361 15.38 4.47 -12.57
C TYR A 361 15.71 3.00 -12.73
N TRP A 362 14.86 2.29 -13.48
CA TRP A 362 15.00 0.88 -13.76
C TRP A 362 14.89 0.61 -15.26
N THR A 363 15.74 -0.29 -15.76
CA THR A 363 15.54 -0.98 -17.04
C THR A 363 15.77 -2.48 -16.85
N PRO A 364 15.27 -3.34 -17.76
CA PRO A 364 15.60 -4.76 -17.75
C PRO A 364 17.11 -5.04 -17.84
N GLN A 365 17.89 -4.16 -18.48
CA GLN A 365 19.32 -4.36 -18.73
C GLN A 365 20.20 -3.89 -17.57
N THR A 366 19.83 -2.78 -16.92
CA THR A 366 20.64 -2.14 -15.89
C THR A 366 20.21 -2.53 -14.48
N GLY A 367 18.94 -2.89 -14.26
CA GLY A 367 18.36 -2.95 -12.92
C GLY A 367 17.98 -1.56 -12.40
N ALA A 368 17.49 -1.51 -11.15
CA ALA A 368 17.02 -0.29 -10.50
C ALA A 368 18.18 0.36 -9.75
N HIS A 369 18.39 1.67 -9.95
CA HIS A 369 19.49 2.40 -9.33
C HIS A 369 19.06 3.76 -8.82
N VAL A 370 19.48 4.08 -7.60
CA VAL A 370 19.30 5.38 -6.95
C VAL A 370 20.30 6.41 -7.50
N VAL A 371 19.80 7.60 -7.83
CA VAL A 371 20.58 8.81 -8.12
C VAL A 371 20.09 9.93 -7.20
N LEU A 372 21.00 10.51 -6.42
CA LEU A 372 20.68 11.53 -5.40
C LEU A 372 21.28 12.89 -5.74
N ASP A 373 20.59 13.92 -5.25
CA ASP A 373 21.09 15.26 -5.01
C ASP A 373 21.85 15.87 -6.21
N ALA A 374 23.05 16.42 -5.98
CA ALA A 374 23.82 17.11 -7.01
C ALA A 374 24.13 16.23 -8.25
N VAL A 375 24.31 14.92 -8.06
CA VAL A 375 24.51 13.97 -9.18
C VAL A 375 23.23 13.84 -9.99
N ARG A 376 22.07 13.75 -9.32
CA ARG A 376 20.76 13.73 -9.96
C ARG A 376 20.50 15.02 -10.73
N ASP A 377 20.80 16.17 -10.13
CA ASP A 377 20.54 17.46 -10.74
C ASP A 377 21.43 17.71 -11.97
N ALA A 378 22.70 17.31 -11.92
CA ALA A 378 23.57 17.31 -13.09
C ALA A 378 23.05 16.38 -14.20
N TRP A 379 22.61 15.17 -13.84
CA TRP A 379 22.03 14.24 -14.81
C TRP A 379 20.75 14.79 -15.44
N ALA A 380 19.89 15.43 -14.63
CA ALA A 380 18.68 16.09 -15.08
C ALA A 380 18.98 17.22 -16.08
N TYR A 381 19.96 18.07 -15.77
CA TYR A 381 20.42 19.14 -16.65
C TYR A 381 20.94 18.59 -17.99
N LEU A 382 21.58 17.43 -17.97
CA LEU A 382 22.10 16.74 -19.15
C LEU A 382 21.06 15.93 -19.93
N GLY A 383 19.77 16.04 -19.59
CA GLY A 383 18.67 15.42 -20.32
C GLY A 383 18.27 14.02 -19.84
N TRP A 384 18.57 13.67 -18.59
CA TRP A 384 18.19 12.39 -17.98
C TRP A 384 18.65 11.18 -18.82
N GLU A 385 17.82 10.14 -18.92
CA GLU A 385 18.10 8.91 -19.67
C GLU A 385 18.14 9.12 -21.19
N THR A 386 17.46 10.16 -21.70
CA THR A 386 17.52 10.53 -23.12
C THR A 386 18.81 11.26 -23.50
N GLY A 387 19.52 11.78 -22.49
CA GLY A 387 20.75 12.53 -22.65
C GLY A 387 21.98 11.69 -22.98
N ARG A 388 23.14 12.36 -23.06
CA ARG A 388 24.42 11.74 -23.44
C ARG A 388 24.82 10.57 -22.52
N LEU A 389 24.38 10.57 -21.27
CA LEU A 389 24.77 9.58 -20.26
C LEU A 389 23.97 8.26 -20.34
N GLY A 390 22.70 8.30 -20.74
CA GLY A 390 21.81 7.13 -20.68
C GLY A 390 21.34 6.81 -19.25
N PHE A 391 20.96 5.55 -19.00
CA PHE A 391 20.49 5.10 -17.68
C PHE A 391 21.64 4.92 -16.67
N PRO A 392 21.37 5.05 -15.36
CA PRO A 392 22.33 4.64 -14.34
C PRO A 392 22.55 3.12 -14.39
N VAL A 393 23.81 2.71 -14.21
CA VAL A 393 24.23 1.30 -14.12
C VAL A 393 24.74 0.92 -12.73
N THR A 394 24.85 1.91 -11.83
CA THR A 394 25.13 1.72 -10.41
C THR A 394 24.22 2.62 -9.57
N GLY A 395 23.88 2.17 -8.36
CA GLY A 395 23.43 3.07 -7.29
C GLY A 395 24.52 4.07 -6.94
N GLN A 396 24.13 5.16 -6.27
CA GLN A 396 25.09 6.18 -5.87
C GLN A 396 26.07 5.61 -4.85
N ALA A 397 27.35 5.91 -5.01
CA ALA A 397 28.39 5.46 -4.09
C ALA A 397 29.33 6.61 -3.72
N THR A 398 29.96 6.49 -2.55
CA THR A 398 31.08 7.36 -2.17
C THR A 398 32.36 6.80 -2.77
N THR A 399 33.23 7.68 -3.27
CA THR A 399 34.56 7.27 -3.78
C THR A 399 35.40 6.63 -2.66
N PRO A 400 36.32 5.70 -2.97
CA PRO A 400 37.13 5.01 -1.95
C PRO A 400 37.94 5.96 -1.06
N ASN A 401 38.34 7.12 -1.58
CA ASN A 401 39.03 8.16 -0.82
C ASN A 401 38.10 9.08 0.00
N GLY A 402 36.79 8.88 -0.05
CA GLY A 402 35.78 9.64 0.69
C GLY A 402 35.57 11.08 0.19
N ARG A 403 36.20 11.49 -0.92
CA ARG A 403 36.20 12.89 -1.37
C ARG A 403 34.97 13.29 -2.19
N ALA A 404 34.31 12.33 -2.83
CA ALA A 404 33.19 12.59 -3.72
C ALA A 404 32.12 11.48 -3.63
N VAL A 405 30.94 11.77 -4.17
CA VAL A 405 29.93 10.76 -4.50
C VAL A 405 29.79 10.66 -6.01
N TYR A 406 29.39 9.50 -6.52
CA TYR A 406 29.27 9.29 -7.94
C TYR A 406 28.20 8.26 -8.31
N ASN A 407 27.74 8.34 -9.57
CA ASN A 407 27.03 7.27 -10.25
C ASN A 407 27.73 6.99 -11.59
N HIS A 408 27.77 5.72 -11.97
CA HIS A 408 28.05 5.33 -13.34
C HIS A 408 26.75 5.21 -14.14
N PHE A 409 26.83 5.61 -15.39
CA PHE A 409 25.77 5.54 -16.38
C PHE A 409 26.25 4.70 -17.58
N GLU A 410 25.30 4.29 -18.44
CA GLU A 410 25.57 3.49 -19.64
C GLU A 410 26.74 4.06 -20.46
N ARG A 411 26.80 5.39 -20.61
CA ARG A 411 27.76 6.09 -21.48
C ARG A 411 28.64 7.11 -20.76
N GLY A 412 28.61 7.17 -19.44
CA GLY A 412 29.46 8.10 -18.70
C GLY A 412 29.44 7.91 -17.19
N SER A 413 30.04 8.84 -16.47
CA SER A 413 29.99 8.92 -15.01
C SER A 413 29.68 10.36 -14.61
N ILE A 414 28.99 10.54 -13.48
CA ILE A 414 28.94 11.85 -12.81
C ILE A 414 29.55 11.71 -11.43
N TYR A 415 30.47 12.62 -11.11
CA TYR A 415 31.10 12.74 -9.79
C TYR A 415 30.74 14.09 -9.19
N SER A 416 30.45 14.13 -7.91
CA SER A 416 30.15 15.35 -7.17
C SER A 416 30.96 15.43 -5.88
N SER A 417 31.64 16.55 -5.66
CA SER A 417 32.32 16.86 -4.41
C SER A 417 32.01 18.28 -3.95
N PRO A 418 32.16 18.60 -2.64
CA PRO A 418 32.04 19.98 -2.18
C PRO A 418 33.06 20.94 -2.82
N ALA A 419 34.22 20.44 -3.25
CA ALA A 419 35.30 21.24 -3.79
C ALA A 419 35.12 21.57 -5.27
N THR A 420 34.58 20.63 -6.05
CA THR A 420 34.48 20.75 -7.50
C THR A 420 33.06 20.94 -8.00
N GLY A 421 32.04 20.54 -7.24
CA GLY A 421 30.68 20.42 -7.75
C GLY A 421 30.47 19.12 -8.53
N ALA A 422 29.30 19.00 -9.18
CA ALA A 422 28.91 17.82 -9.94
C ALA A 422 29.31 17.95 -11.42
N HIS A 423 30.10 17.01 -11.92
CA HIS A 423 30.59 17.01 -13.30
C HIS A 423 30.46 15.66 -13.98
N ALA A 424 30.08 15.70 -15.26
CA ALA A 424 29.92 14.51 -16.09
C ALA A 424 31.17 14.26 -16.94
N VAL A 425 31.73 13.06 -16.79
CA VAL A 425 32.86 12.56 -17.57
C VAL A 425 32.34 11.51 -18.56
N VAL A 426 32.55 11.73 -19.87
CA VAL A 426 31.97 10.90 -20.94
C VAL A 426 33.00 10.49 -21.99
N GLY A 427 32.64 9.52 -22.83
CA GLY A 427 33.40 9.13 -24.03
C GLY A 427 34.89 8.88 -23.79
N ALA A 428 35.72 9.35 -24.72
CA ALA A 428 37.17 9.14 -24.71
C ALA A 428 37.84 9.75 -23.46
N VAL A 429 37.29 10.84 -22.91
CA VAL A 429 37.78 11.43 -21.65
C VAL A 429 37.61 10.45 -20.50
N ARG A 430 36.41 9.86 -20.35
CA ARG A 430 36.13 8.86 -19.31
C ARG A 430 37.00 7.63 -19.48
N ASP A 431 37.18 7.14 -20.70
CA ASP A 431 37.97 5.94 -20.97
C ASP A 431 39.44 6.14 -20.58
N LEU A 432 40.03 7.29 -20.93
CA LEU A 432 41.38 7.65 -20.54
C LEU A 432 41.50 7.82 -19.02
N TRP A 433 40.57 8.54 -18.40
CA TRP A 433 40.59 8.79 -16.96
C TRP A 433 40.43 7.48 -16.16
N ARG A 434 39.56 6.58 -16.61
CA ARG A 434 39.42 5.22 -16.09
C ARG A 434 40.73 4.44 -16.18
N ALA A 435 41.40 4.46 -17.35
CA ALA A 435 42.68 3.78 -17.53
C ALA A 435 43.78 4.37 -16.62
N GLY A 436 43.68 5.66 -16.31
CA GLY A 436 44.57 6.38 -15.38
C GLY A 436 44.27 6.21 -13.89
N GLY A 437 43.28 5.40 -13.50
CA GLY A 437 42.94 5.13 -12.10
C GLY A 437 41.83 6.00 -11.51
N TRP A 438 40.97 6.59 -12.35
CA TRP A 438 39.82 7.41 -11.93
C TRP A 438 40.24 8.56 -10.99
N GLU A 439 39.41 8.88 -9.99
CA GLU A 439 39.64 9.95 -9.01
C GLU A 439 40.82 9.71 -8.06
N THR A 440 41.34 8.49 -8.04
CA THR A 440 42.55 8.15 -7.27
C THR A 440 43.84 8.31 -8.09
N GLY A 441 43.70 8.47 -9.41
CA GLY A 441 44.78 8.73 -10.34
C GLY A 441 45.33 10.16 -10.25
N PRO A 442 46.39 10.46 -11.03
CA PRO A 442 47.08 11.75 -10.97
C PRO A 442 46.23 12.94 -11.42
N LEU A 443 45.14 12.70 -12.17
CA LEU A 443 44.21 13.76 -12.56
C LEU A 443 43.29 14.19 -11.40
N GLY A 444 42.98 13.30 -10.45
CA GLY A 444 42.00 13.60 -9.40
C GLY A 444 40.57 13.73 -9.94
N LEU A 445 39.75 14.56 -9.28
CA LEU A 445 38.34 14.76 -9.64
C LEU A 445 38.17 15.71 -10.84
N PRO A 446 37.10 15.57 -11.63
CA PRO A 446 36.73 16.56 -12.64
C PRO A 446 36.31 17.89 -11.97
N THR A 447 36.63 18.99 -12.64
CA THR A 447 36.38 20.38 -12.20
C THR A 447 35.54 21.19 -13.20
N THR A 448 35.30 20.62 -14.39
CA THR A 448 34.39 21.14 -15.41
C THR A 448 33.71 19.95 -16.06
N ASP A 449 32.57 20.20 -16.71
CA ASP A 449 32.11 19.28 -17.77
C ASP A 449 33.02 19.41 -19.00
N GLU A 450 32.98 18.42 -19.89
CA GLU A 450 33.63 18.49 -21.21
C GLU A 450 33.15 19.72 -21.99
N ALA A 451 34.11 20.56 -22.39
CA ALA A 451 33.89 21.82 -23.08
C ALA A 451 34.52 21.79 -24.49
N PRO A 452 33.89 22.45 -25.48
CA PRO A 452 34.45 22.52 -26.83
C PRO A 452 35.69 23.41 -26.88
N VAL A 453 36.65 23.05 -27.73
CA VAL A 453 37.76 23.88 -28.17
C VAL A 453 37.87 23.78 -29.69
N ALA A 454 38.56 24.71 -30.37
CA ALA A 454 38.66 24.68 -31.82
C ALA A 454 39.20 23.32 -32.33
N GLY A 455 38.35 22.58 -33.06
CA GLY A 455 38.68 21.26 -33.61
C GLY A 455 38.44 20.07 -32.68
N GLY A 456 38.10 20.27 -31.40
CA GLY A 456 37.95 19.15 -30.46
C GLY A 456 37.27 19.56 -29.16
N SER A 457 37.63 18.89 -28.07
CA SER A 457 37.10 19.19 -26.74
C SER A 457 38.16 18.99 -25.67
N PHE A 458 37.87 19.47 -24.47
CA PHE A 458 38.69 19.21 -23.31
C PHE A 458 37.85 19.19 -22.03
N GLU A 459 38.38 18.55 -21.00
CA GLU A 459 37.80 18.55 -19.67
C GLU A 459 38.90 18.78 -18.64
N ASN A 460 38.63 19.62 -17.64
CA ASN A 460 39.59 19.94 -16.58
C ASN A 460 39.40 19.02 -15.38
N PHE A 461 40.52 18.61 -14.82
CA PHE A 461 40.61 17.87 -13.57
C PHE A 461 41.53 18.62 -12.60
N GLU A 462 41.49 18.27 -11.32
CA GLU A 462 42.33 18.90 -10.29
C GLU A 462 43.82 18.91 -10.68
N GLY A 463 44.33 17.78 -11.18
CA GLY A 463 45.74 17.58 -11.53
C GLY A 463 46.12 17.83 -12.99
N GLY A 464 45.17 18.18 -13.87
CA GLY A 464 45.46 18.33 -15.29
C GLY A 464 44.21 18.57 -16.15
N SER A 465 44.33 18.36 -17.45
CA SER A 465 43.19 18.34 -18.36
C SER A 465 43.31 17.14 -19.30
N VAL A 466 42.19 16.65 -19.79
CA VAL A 466 42.15 15.71 -20.91
C VAL A 466 41.68 16.48 -22.14
N TYR A 467 42.43 16.39 -23.24
CA TYR A 467 42.03 16.97 -24.53
C TYR A 467 41.69 15.86 -25.50
N VAL A 468 40.60 16.02 -26.25
CA VAL A 468 40.17 15.13 -27.33
C VAL A 468 40.36 15.84 -28.66
N SER A 469 41.18 15.26 -29.53
CA SER A 469 41.47 15.79 -30.86
C SER A 469 40.28 15.63 -31.83
N PRO A 470 40.30 16.28 -33.02
CA PRO A 470 39.26 16.07 -34.03
C PRO A 470 39.12 14.61 -34.47
N ALA A 471 40.17 13.80 -34.31
CA ALA A 471 40.16 12.37 -34.59
C ALA A 471 39.54 11.53 -33.46
N GLY A 472 39.08 12.15 -32.36
CA GLY A 472 38.50 11.47 -31.21
C GLY A 472 39.53 10.86 -30.24
N VAL A 473 40.81 11.21 -30.37
CA VAL A 473 41.89 10.66 -29.53
C VAL A 473 42.08 11.55 -28.30
N ALA A 474 41.99 10.95 -27.11
CA ALA A 474 42.13 11.64 -25.84
C ALA A 474 43.55 11.49 -25.26
N HIS A 475 44.14 12.60 -24.79
CA HIS A 475 45.42 12.60 -24.08
C HIS A 475 45.41 13.55 -22.88
N THR A 476 46.16 13.20 -21.83
CA THR A 476 46.31 14.08 -20.66
C THR A 476 47.37 15.16 -20.89
N VAL A 477 47.14 16.33 -20.29
CA VAL A 477 48.15 17.37 -20.11
C VAL A 477 48.16 17.74 -18.63
N SER A 478 49.30 17.58 -17.96
CA SER A 478 49.38 17.61 -16.49
C SER A 478 49.83 18.97 -15.92
N GLY A 479 49.30 19.31 -14.74
CA GLY A 479 49.75 20.38 -13.84
C GLY A 479 50.37 21.62 -14.50
N PRO A 480 51.65 21.97 -14.20
CA PRO A 480 52.28 23.18 -14.75
C PRO A 480 52.35 23.22 -16.29
N VAL A 481 52.49 22.05 -16.93
CA VAL A 481 52.53 21.97 -18.40
C VAL A 481 51.17 22.37 -18.99
N ARG A 482 50.06 21.94 -18.37
CA ARG A 482 48.70 22.35 -18.77
C ARG A 482 48.55 23.87 -18.67
N ASP A 483 48.95 24.45 -17.55
CA ASP A 483 48.78 25.89 -17.31
C ASP A 483 49.58 26.71 -18.33
N ALA A 484 50.86 26.37 -18.50
CA ALA A 484 51.71 27.01 -19.50
C ALA A 484 51.19 26.79 -20.94
N PHE A 485 50.66 25.61 -21.26
CA PHE A 485 50.11 25.30 -22.58
C PHE A 485 48.89 26.16 -22.89
N ARG A 486 47.97 26.30 -21.93
CA ARG A 486 46.79 27.17 -22.07
C ARG A 486 47.21 28.63 -22.25
N ASP A 487 48.14 29.11 -21.44
CA ASP A 487 48.61 30.50 -21.48
C ASP A 487 49.37 30.81 -22.78
N ALA A 488 50.00 29.80 -23.38
CA ALA A 488 50.67 29.88 -24.67
C ALA A 488 49.73 29.69 -25.89
N GLY A 489 48.41 29.77 -25.70
CA GLY A 489 47.41 29.69 -26.78
C GLY A 489 46.80 28.30 -27.03
N GLY A 490 47.14 27.31 -26.21
CA GLY A 490 46.53 25.99 -26.19
C GLY A 490 46.53 25.26 -27.55
N PRO A 491 45.48 24.46 -27.86
CA PRO A 491 45.42 23.70 -29.11
C PRO A 491 45.46 24.56 -30.37
N GLN A 492 45.07 25.83 -30.31
CA GLN A 492 45.15 26.72 -31.47
C GLN A 492 46.59 27.01 -31.87
N ALA A 493 47.46 27.29 -30.91
CA ALA A 493 48.87 27.59 -31.16
C ALA A 493 49.69 26.30 -31.36
N TRP A 494 49.53 25.32 -30.47
CA TRP A 494 50.43 24.16 -30.37
C TRP A 494 49.86 22.87 -30.95
N GLY A 495 48.58 22.87 -31.34
CA GLY A 495 47.85 21.66 -31.72
C GLY A 495 47.48 20.79 -30.53
N PHE A 496 46.80 19.67 -30.80
CA PHE A 496 46.38 18.74 -29.75
C PHE A 496 47.58 17.93 -29.21
N PRO A 497 47.53 17.48 -27.95
CA PRO A 497 48.52 16.53 -27.43
C PRO A 497 48.49 15.23 -28.24
N THR A 498 49.66 14.65 -28.51
CA THR A 498 49.81 13.44 -29.36
C THR A 498 50.24 12.20 -28.56
N GLY A 499 50.25 12.28 -27.23
CA GLY A 499 50.67 11.20 -26.34
C GLY A 499 50.59 11.62 -24.87
N GLU A 500 50.71 10.64 -23.97
CA GLU A 500 50.75 10.91 -22.52
C GLU A 500 52.06 11.57 -22.08
N PRO A 501 52.07 12.40 -21.00
CA PRO A 501 53.28 12.98 -20.46
C PRO A 501 54.32 11.92 -20.10
N GLN A 502 55.52 12.02 -20.67
CA GLN A 502 56.61 11.07 -20.43
C GLN A 502 57.57 11.64 -19.39
N ARG A 503 58.01 10.80 -18.44
CA ARG A 503 59.08 11.16 -17.49
C ARG A 503 60.42 10.62 -18.01
N THR A 504 61.37 11.51 -18.27
CA THR A 504 62.73 11.16 -18.72
C THR A 504 63.74 12.05 -18.01
N ASP A 505 64.75 11.45 -17.38
CA ASP A 505 65.80 12.16 -16.63
C ASP A 505 65.25 13.15 -15.59
N GLY A 506 64.16 12.77 -14.92
CA GLY A 506 63.45 13.61 -13.96
C GLY A 506 62.52 14.66 -14.57
N ARG A 507 62.68 15.03 -15.85
CA ARG A 507 61.82 16.01 -16.54
C ARG A 507 60.53 15.37 -17.03
N VAL A 508 59.46 16.18 -17.13
CA VAL A 508 58.18 15.77 -17.73
C VAL A 508 58.08 16.36 -19.12
N ARG A 509 57.96 15.52 -20.14
CA ARG A 509 57.85 15.90 -21.55
C ARG A 509 56.45 15.63 -22.06
N GLN A 510 55.80 16.65 -22.63
CA GLN A 510 54.51 16.56 -23.31
C GLN A 510 54.68 16.88 -24.80
N SER A 511 54.24 15.98 -25.68
CA SER A 511 54.26 16.19 -27.12
C SER A 511 52.91 16.72 -27.62
N PHE A 512 52.96 17.66 -28.55
CA PHE A 512 51.82 18.24 -29.27
C PHE A 512 52.08 18.18 -30.78
N GLU A 513 51.04 18.35 -31.60
CA GLU A 513 51.16 18.31 -33.06
C GLU A 513 52.16 19.32 -33.63
N ARG A 514 52.34 20.48 -32.96
CA ARG A 514 53.24 21.56 -33.41
C ARG A 514 54.39 21.87 -32.45
N GLY A 515 54.76 20.95 -31.57
CA GLY A 515 55.92 21.14 -30.70
C GLY A 515 55.94 20.24 -29.47
N THR A 516 56.87 20.52 -28.55
CA THR A 516 56.98 19.82 -27.26
C THR A 516 57.06 20.82 -26.12
N ALA A 517 56.38 20.56 -25.00
CA ALA A 517 56.65 21.21 -23.72
C ALA A 517 57.48 20.31 -22.80
N VAL A 518 58.45 20.88 -22.11
CA VAL A 518 59.28 20.19 -21.11
C VAL A 518 59.20 20.94 -19.79
N LEU A 519 58.78 20.26 -18.73
CA LEU A 519 58.80 20.74 -17.36
C LEU A 519 60.06 20.23 -16.66
N ASP A 520 60.85 21.17 -16.13
CA ASP A 520 61.93 20.88 -15.21
C ASP A 520 61.39 20.92 -13.76
N PRO A 521 61.28 19.77 -13.07
CA PRO A 521 60.67 19.73 -11.74
C PRO A 521 61.51 20.45 -10.67
N ALA A 522 62.81 20.68 -10.90
CA ALA A 522 63.66 21.34 -9.93
C ALA A 522 63.39 22.86 -9.89
N THR A 523 62.94 23.43 -11.01
CA THR A 523 62.67 24.87 -11.14
C THR A 523 61.18 25.19 -11.30
N GLY A 524 60.36 24.19 -11.68
CA GLY A 524 58.97 24.39 -12.08
C GLY A 524 58.81 25.04 -13.46
N ALA A 525 59.91 25.33 -14.16
CA ALA A 525 59.88 26.01 -15.46
C ALA A 525 59.38 25.07 -16.56
N VAL A 526 58.49 25.59 -17.40
CA VAL A 526 58.01 24.92 -18.62
C VAL A 526 58.58 25.64 -19.82
N THR A 527 59.35 24.92 -20.65
CA THR A 527 59.90 25.43 -21.91
C THR A 527 59.24 24.74 -23.09
N PHE A 528 58.88 25.52 -24.10
CA PHE A 528 58.35 25.00 -25.36
C PHE A 528 59.43 25.05 -26.46
N GLY A 529 59.46 24.04 -27.32
CA GLY A 529 60.40 23.95 -28.44
C GLY A 529 59.94 23.04 -29.56
#